data_AF-G7J215-F1
#
_entry.id   AF-G7J215-F1
#
_cell.length_a   1.000
_cell.length_b   1.000
_cell.length_c   1.000
_cell.angle_alpha   90.00
_cell.angle_beta   90.00
_cell.angle_gamma   90.00
#
_symmetry.space_group_name_H-M   'P 1'
#
loop_
_entity.id
_entity.type
_entity.pdbx_description
1 polymer ?
#
loop_
_entity_poly.entity_id
_entity_poly.type
_entity_poly.pdbx_seq_one_letter_code
_entity_poly.pdbx_strand_id
1 'polypeptide(L)'
;MICLYYLKSCFLYFGLYLEDYEVYSDTLTRQWIAEGFVKEYGGRTMEEVAEGYLKELIHRSLVQVDSVSIDGRVKNEGEDENDSRVVELIEELGKLNQLRELVLYGVRSKYMSALSSSINQMQKLEKLYIIGVVPYTFIDLDLNSPPPKLPKLPEWISKLQNLVKLKVNLPKPENDAMKLLQSMPNLLSLTFAGGGHRYEDNFESLHFQEGLFMNLKKLYLADFHELSHILIDEGALGSLKKLTLWYIPQLMTLPTGIQHLHELQVLRLHYMSEELRQSIAPDEGKERWIFNQVPSVEILK
;
A
#
# COMPACT_ATOMS: atom_id res chain seq x y z
N MET A 1 -18.12 2.39 -33.24
CA MET A 1 -16.90 1.97 -33.95
C MET A 1 -15.80 2.96 -33.59
N ILE A 2 -14.84 2.56 -32.75
CA ILE A 2 -13.70 3.40 -32.34
C ILE A 2 -12.88 3.71 -33.60
N CYS A 3 -12.60 4.97 -33.88
CA CYS A 3 -11.89 5.36 -35.10
C CYS A 3 -10.40 5.00 -34.95
N LEU A 4 -9.99 3.90 -35.60
CA LEU A 4 -8.63 3.32 -35.56
C LEU A 4 -7.50 4.32 -35.90
N TYR A 5 -7.81 5.39 -36.63
CA TYR A 5 -6.85 6.44 -37.01
C TYR A 5 -6.29 7.19 -35.79
N TYR A 6 -7.14 7.54 -34.83
CA TYR A 6 -6.70 8.31 -33.66
C TYR A 6 -5.94 7.44 -32.65
N LEU A 7 -6.27 6.15 -32.57
CA LEU A 7 -5.56 5.19 -31.73
C LEU A 7 -4.06 5.10 -32.08
N LYS A 8 -3.73 5.15 -33.39
CA LYS A 8 -2.34 5.17 -33.87
C LYS A 8 -1.60 6.44 -33.45
N SER A 9 -2.26 7.60 -33.53
CA SER A 9 -1.66 8.89 -33.14
C SER A 9 -1.42 8.95 -31.62
N CYS A 10 -2.40 8.49 -30.82
CA CYS A 10 -2.26 8.34 -29.37
C CYS A 10 -1.11 7.39 -29.01
N PHE A 11 -0.96 6.27 -29.72
CA PHE A 11 0.16 5.34 -29.50
C PHE A 11 1.52 5.96 -29.83
N LEU A 12 1.63 6.64 -30.98
CA LEU A 12 2.89 7.29 -31.40
C LEU A 12 3.29 8.43 -30.47
N TYR A 13 2.33 9.08 -29.80
CA TYR A 13 2.61 10.11 -28.81
C TYR A 13 3.47 9.61 -27.65
N PHE A 14 3.41 8.31 -27.33
CA PHE A 14 4.30 7.72 -26.32
C PHE A 14 5.78 7.82 -26.69
N GLY A 15 6.12 7.92 -27.99
CA GLY A 15 7.50 8.12 -28.46
C GLY A 15 8.09 9.49 -28.13
N LEU A 16 7.31 10.42 -27.59
CA LEU A 16 7.80 11.70 -27.05
C LEU A 16 8.34 11.57 -25.62
N TYR A 17 8.00 10.48 -24.94
CA TYR A 17 8.49 10.19 -23.60
C TYR A 17 9.82 9.44 -23.67
N LEU A 18 10.71 9.75 -22.73
CA LEU A 18 11.93 8.99 -22.54
C LEU A 18 11.58 7.58 -22.04
N GLU A 19 12.46 6.62 -22.32
CA GLU A 19 12.40 5.28 -21.73
C GLU A 19 12.34 5.43 -20.20
N ASP A 20 11.41 4.71 -19.55
CA ASP A 20 11.11 4.74 -18.11
C ASP A 20 10.42 6.02 -17.55
N TYR A 21 9.93 6.93 -18.40
CA TYR A 21 9.17 8.09 -17.92
C TYR A 21 7.73 7.72 -17.53
N GLU A 22 7.37 7.89 -16.25
CA GLU A 22 6.00 7.69 -15.75
C GLU A 22 5.06 8.79 -16.25
N VAL A 23 4.00 8.41 -16.96
CA VAL A 23 2.98 9.33 -17.47
C VAL A 23 1.64 9.06 -16.79
N TYR A 24 1.12 10.05 -16.08
CA TYR A 24 -0.22 9.96 -15.49
C TYR A 24 -1.32 10.03 -16.56
N SER A 25 -2.35 9.20 -16.41
CA SER A 25 -3.43 9.07 -17.41
C SER A 25 -4.24 10.35 -17.61
N ASP A 26 -4.41 11.17 -16.57
CA ASP A 26 -5.07 12.47 -16.62
C ASP A 26 -4.26 13.48 -17.46
N THR A 27 -2.94 13.47 -17.28
CA THR A 27 -1.99 14.30 -18.04
C THR A 27 -1.97 13.87 -19.51
N LEU A 28 -1.88 12.57 -19.76
CA LEU A 28 -1.91 11.99 -21.10
C LEU A 28 -3.23 12.30 -21.83
N THR A 29 -4.35 12.19 -21.11
CA THR A 29 -5.68 12.52 -21.64
C THR A 29 -5.76 13.99 -22.06
N ARG A 30 -5.32 14.92 -21.20
CA ARG A 30 -5.30 16.35 -21.51
C ARG A 30 -4.40 16.67 -22.70
N GLN A 31 -3.25 16.00 -22.82
CA GLN A 31 -2.35 16.16 -23.96
C GLN A 31 -3.00 15.68 -25.26
N TRP A 32 -3.58 14.48 -25.28
CA TRP A 32 -4.26 13.97 -26.48
C TRP A 32 -5.44 14.85 -26.92
N ILE A 33 -6.15 15.46 -25.97
CA ILE A 33 -7.20 16.44 -26.26
C ILE A 33 -6.59 17.71 -26.86
N ALA A 34 -5.54 18.25 -26.25
CA ALA A 34 -4.86 19.47 -26.73
C ALA A 34 -4.26 19.31 -28.14
N GLU A 35 -3.75 18.12 -28.47
CA GLU A 35 -3.21 17.77 -29.78
C GLU A 35 -4.31 17.46 -30.82
N GLY A 36 -5.59 17.46 -30.41
CA GLY A 36 -6.72 17.19 -31.29
C GLY A 36 -6.86 15.73 -31.72
N PHE A 37 -6.21 14.79 -31.02
CA PHE A 37 -6.33 13.35 -31.26
C PHE A 37 -7.67 12.80 -30.77
N VAL A 38 -8.36 13.55 -29.91
CA VAL A 38 -9.62 13.14 -29.29
C VAL A 38 -10.73 14.08 -29.74
N LYS A 39 -11.87 13.51 -30.10
CA LYS A 39 -13.06 14.25 -30.51
C LYS A 39 -14.29 13.71 -29.79
N GLU A 40 -15.21 14.60 -29.46
CA GLU A 40 -16.51 14.20 -28.93
C GLU A 40 -17.22 13.26 -29.90
N TYR A 41 -17.77 12.18 -29.38
CA TYR A 41 -18.46 11.19 -30.20
C TYR A 41 -19.57 10.51 -29.40
N GLY A 42 -20.76 10.41 -29.99
CA GLY A 42 -21.86 9.63 -29.43
C GLY A 42 -22.33 10.10 -28.06
N GLY A 43 -22.25 11.41 -27.78
CA GLY A 43 -22.66 12.01 -26.50
C GLY A 43 -21.67 11.81 -25.35
N ARG A 44 -20.47 11.27 -25.62
CA ARG A 44 -19.39 11.12 -24.64
C ARG A 44 -18.49 12.35 -24.59
N THR A 45 -17.96 12.65 -23.41
CA THR A 45 -16.95 13.72 -23.26
C THR A 45 -15.64 13.30 -23.93
N MET A 46 -14.78 14.27 -24.22
CA MET A 46 -13.46 13.97 -24.79
C MET A 46 -12.62 13.10 -23.83
N GLU A 47 -12.73 13.32 -22.53
CA GLU A 47 -12.06 12.49 -21.52
C GLU A 47 -12.51 11.03 -21.60
N GLU A 48 -13.82 10.78 -21.70
CA GLU A 48 -14.36 9.42 -21.83
C GLU A 48 -13.91 8.73 -23.13
N VAL A 49 -13.75 9.50 -24.21
CA VAL A 49 -13.23 8.99 -25.49
C VAL A 49 -11.74 8.67 -25.38
N ALA A 50 -10.96 9.54 -24.74
CA ALA A 50 -9.53 9.36 -24.51
C ALA A 50 -9.24 8.15 -23.62
N GLU A 51 -10.00 7.98 -22.54
CA GLU A 51 -9.93 6.79 -21.68
C GLU A 51 -10.23 5.51 -22.48
N GLY A 52 -11.22 5.57 -23.39
CA GLY A 52 -11.51 4.47 -24.31
C GLY A 52 -10.32 4.10 -25.21
N TYR A 53 -9.57 5.10 -25.70
CA TYR A 53 -8.36 4.87 -26.49
C TYR A 53 -7.25 4.25 -25.64
N LEU A 54 -7.02 4.77 -24.44
CA LEU A 54 -6.01 4.23 -23.53
C LEU A 54 -6.33 2.77 -23.16
N LYS A 55 -7.59 2.46 -22.82
CA LYS A 55 -8.05 1.09 -22.57
C LYS A 55 -7.79 0.16 -23.76
N GLU A 56 -8.06 0.62 -24.98
CA GLU A 56 -7.82 -0.17 -26.19
C GLU A 56 -6.31 -0.41 -26.44
N LEU A 57 -5.45 0.58 -26.18
CA LEU A 57 -3.99 0.42 -26.28
C LEU A 57 -3.45 -0.58 -25.26
N ILE A 58 -3.95 -0.52 -24.02
CA ILE A 58 -3.61 -1.46 -22.94
C ILE A 58 -4.11 -2.87 -23.29
N HIS A 59 -5.35 -3.01 -23.75
CA HIS A 59 -5.94 -4.28 -24.14
C HIS A 59 -5.16 -4.95 -25.29
N ARG A 60 -4.62 -4.15 -26.22
CA ARG A 60 -3.74 -4.62 -27.31
C ARG A 60 -2.28 -4.84 -26.88
N SER A 61 -1.95 -4.68 -25.61
CA SER A 61 -0.58 -4.76 -25.07
C SER A 61 0.41 -3.83 -25.77
N LEU A 62 -0.07 -2.71 -26.33
CA LEU A 62 0.79 -1.70 -26.96
C LEU A 62 1.40 -0.75 -25.92
N VAL A 63 0.73 -0.58 -24.79
CA VAL A 63 1.18 0.26 -23.67
C VAL A 63 1.11 -0.57 -22.39
N GLN A 64 2.14 -0.48 -21.55
CA GLN A 64 2.16 -1.11 -20.24
C GLN A 64 1.68 -0.12 -19.19
N VAL A 65 0.84 -0.59 -18.28
CA VAL A 65 0.46 0.18 -17.08
C VAL A 65 1.39 -0.26 -15.97
N ASP A 66 2.16 0.67 -15.42
CA ASP A 66 3.05 0.39 -14.29
C ASP A 66 2.33 0.52 -12.95
N SER A 67 1.57 1.61 -12.76
CA SER A 67 0.84 1.91 -11.53
C SER A 67 -0.63 2.26 -11.79
N VAL A 68 -1.53 1.73 -10.97
CA VAL A 68 -2.95 2.11 -10.94
C VAL A 68 -3.30 2.61 -9.53
N SER A 69 -3.96 3.78 -9.45
CA SER A 69 -4.51 4.33 -8.21
C SER A 69 -6.03 4.47 -8.31
N ILE A 70 -6.78 3.80 -7.43
CA ILE A 70 -8.24 3.94 -7.32
C ILE A 70 -8.59 4.70 -6.04
N ASP A 71 -9.35 5.80 -6.14
CA ASP A 71 -9.86 6.53 -4.98
C ASP A 71 -11.35 6.21 -4.73
N GLY A 72 -11.63 5.53 -3.62
CA GLY A 72 -12.98 5.15 -3.21
C GLY A 72 -13.81 6.24 -2.55
N ARG A 73 -13.43 7.53 -2.65
CA ARG A 73 -14.25 8.69 -2.24
C ARG A 73 -15.46 8.91 -3.16
N VAL A 74 -16.32 7.90 -3.32
CA VAL A 74 -17.63 8.10 -3.92
C VAL A 74 -18.51 8.79 -2.88
N LYS A 75 -18.91 10.04 -3.17
CA LYS A 75 -19.84 10.84 -2.35
C LYS A 75 -21.12 10.05 -2.09
N ASN A 76 -21.55 10.02 -0.84
CA ASN A 76 -22.77 9.37 -0.38
C ASN A 76 -24.00 10.11 -0.91
N GLU A 77 -24.47 9.84 -2.14
CA GLU A 77 -25.86 10.10 -2.53
C GLU A 77 -26.32 9.04 -3.54
N GLY A 78 -27.13 8.08 -3.08
CA GLY A 78 -27.82 7.06 -3.89
C GLY A 78 -27.16 5.67 -3.90
N GLU A 79 -27.77 4.70 -3.20
CA GLU A 79 -27.41 3.29 -3.24
C GLU A 79 -28.04 2.56 -4.44
N ASP A 80 -27.40 1.44 -4.81
CA ASP A 80 -27.75 0.36 -5.75
C ASP A 80 -27.31 0.41 -7.24
N GLU A 81 -27.55 1.42 -8.07
CA GLU A 81 -27.16 1.30 -9.50
C GLU A 81 -25.64 1.39 -9.77
N ASN A 82 -24.87 1.95 -8.84
CA ASN A 82 -23.43 2.18 -9.04
C ASN A 82 -22.55 0.99 -8.61
N ASP A 83 -23.10 0.01 -7.87
CA ASP A 83 -22.31 -1.12 -7.35
C ASP A 83 -21.90 -2.12 -8.45
N SER A 84 -22.78 -2.40 -9.42
CA SER A 84 -22.44 -3.24 -10.58
C SER A 84 -21.26 -2.65 -11.36
N ARG A 85 -21.29 -1.33 -11.60
CA ARG A 85 -20.22 -0.62 -12.32
C ARG A 85 -18.89 -0.69 -11.57
N VAL A 86 -18.90 -0.56 -10.24
CA VAL A 86 -17.66 -0.67 -9.45
C VAL A 86 -17.11 -2.11 -9.49
N VAL A 87 -17.96 -3.12 -9.40
CA VAL A 87 -17.54 -4.52 -9.52
C VAL A 87 -16.99 -4.81 -10.92
N GLU A 88 -17.67 -4.38 -11.98
CA GLU A 88 -17.19 -4.48 -13.36
C GLU A 88 -15.81 -3.81 -13.53
N LEU A 89 -15.61 -2.61 -12.97
CA LEU A 89 -14.30 -1.94 -13.00
C LEU A 89 -13.20 -2.75 -12.29
N ILE A 90 -13.53 -3.40 -11.18
CA ILE A 90 -12.61 -4.28 -10.47
C ILE A 90 -12.27 -5.51 -11.31
N GLU A 91 -13.26 -6.12 -11.95
CA GLU A 91 -13.05 -7.26 -12.85
C GLU A 91 -12.18 -6.88 -14.06
N GLU A 92 -12.42 -5.72 -14.67
CA GLU A 92 -11.56 -5.18 -15.74
C GLU A 92 -10.14 -4.90 -15.24
N LEU A 93 -9.99 -4.41 -14.01
CA LEU A 93 -8.68 -4.25 -13.37
C LEU A 93 -7.93 -5.58 -13.29
N GLY A 94 -8.62 -6.70 -13.03
CA GLY A 94 -8.04 -8.04 -13.03
C GLY A 94 -7.40 -8.46 -14.37
N LYS A 95 -7.85 -7.88 -15.48
CA LYS A 95 -7.27 -8.13 -16.81
C LYS A 95 -5.90 -7.47 -17.00
N LEU A 96 -5.53 -6.51 -16.15
CA LEU A 96 -4.22 -5.86 -16.15
C LEU A 96 -3.13 -6.74 -15.51
N ASN A 97 -2.96 -7.95 -16.03
CA ASN A 97 -2.06 -8.96 -15.45
C ASN A 97 -0.55 -8.66 -15.58
N GLN A 98 -0.19 -7.59 -16.30
CA GLN A 98 1.19 -7.11 -16.41
C GLN A 98 1.53 -5.99 -15.41
N LEU A 99 0.55 -5.56 -14.59
CA LEU A 99 0.70 -4.47 -13.63
C LEU A 99 1.76 -4.82 -12.58
N ARG A 100 2.65 -3.86 -12.27
CA ARG A 100 3.71 -4.01 -11.26
C ARG A 100 3.38 -3.29 -9.96
N GLU A 101 2.60 -2.22 -10.01
CA GLU A 101 2.18 -1.44 -8.87
C GLU A 101 0.65 -1.25 -8.85
N LEU A 102 0.03 -1.59 -7.73
CA LEU A 102 -1.38 -1.32 -7.49
C LEU A 102 -1.56 -0.58 -6.18
N VAL A 103 -2.20 0.58 -6.26
CA VAL A 103 -2.58 1.41 -5.13
C VAL A 103 -4.10 1.52 -5.09
N LEU A 104 -4.69 1.10 -3.98
CA LEU A 104 -6.12 1.19 -3.74
C LEU A 104 -6.32 2.08 -2.52
N TYR A 105 -6.99 3.20 -2.70
CA TYR A 105 -7.44 4.09 -1.65
C TYR A 105 -8.94 3.94 -1.47
N GLY A 106 -9.40 4.01 -0.23
CA GLY A 106 -10.85 4.01 0.00
C GLY A 106 -11.55 2.70 -0.35
N VAL A 107 -10.88 1.56 -0.18
CA VAL A 107 -11.54 0.28 -0.45
C VAL A 107 -12.59 0.00 0.61
N ARG A 108 -13.85 -0.11 0.18
CA ARG A 108 -14.95 -0.60 1.03
C ARG A 108 -14.89 -2.13 1.10
N SER A 109 -15.13 -2.70 2.27
CA SER A 109 -15.10 -4.16 2.50
C SER A 109 -15.99 -4.92 1.53
N LYS A 110 -17.17 -4.40 1.17
CA LYS A 110 -18.11 -5.07 0.24
C LYS A 110 -17.53 -5.43 -1.13
N TYR A 111 -16.47 -4.76 -1.58
CA TYR A 111 -15.82 -5.03 -2.88
C TYR A 111 -14.60 -5.97 -2.78
N MET A 112 -14.24 -6.43 -1.58
CA MET A 112 -13.02 -7.22 -1.37
C MET A 112 -13.04 -8.58 -2.09
N SER A 113 -14.22 -9.13 -2.39
CA SER A 113 -14.35 -10.43 -3.08
C SER A 113 -13.94 -10.28 -4.55
N ALA A 114 -14.48 -9.26 -5.20
CA ALA A 114 -14.11 -8.90 -6.56
C ALA A 114 -12.61 -8.49 -6.62
N LEU A 115 -12.15 -7.70 -5.65
CA LEU A 115 -10.75 -7.25 -5.60
C LEU A 115 -9.78 -8.41 -5.40
N SER A 116 -10.09 -9.33 -4.50
CA SER A 116 -9.23 -10.51 -4.27
C SER A 116 -9.12 -11.37 -5.52
N SER A 117 -10.24 -11.60 -6.22
CA SER A 117 -10.26 -12.36 -7.47
C SER A 117 -9.45 -11.68 -8.58
N SER A 118 -9.49 -10.34 -8.62
CA SER A 118 -8.81 -9.54 -9.64
C SER A 118 -7.30 -9.41 -9.36
N ILE A 119 -6.92 -9.13 -8.11
CA ILE A 119 -5.51 -9.06 -7.69
C ILE A 119 -4.81 -10.42 -7.85
N ASN A 120 -5.52 -11.53 -7.62
CA ASN A 120 -5.00 -12.87 -7.86
C ASN A 120 -4.56 -13.11 -9.33
N GLN A 121 -5.08 -12.35 -10.29
CA GLN A 121 -4.68 -12.47 -11.70
C GLN A 121 -3.38 -11.72 -12.00
N MET A 122 -2.93 -10.83 -11.11
CA MET A 122 -1.76 -9.96 -11.28
C MET A 122 -0.47 -10.62 -10.78
N GLN A 123 -0.06 -11.71 -11.42
CA GLN A 123 1.10 -12.49 -10.99
C GLN A 123 2.43 -11.74 -11.12
N LYS A 124 2.48 -10.62 -11.86
CA LYS A 124 3.66 -9.74 -11.99
C LYS A 124 3.69 -8.59 -10.99
N LEU A 125 2.73 -8.51 -10.08
CA LEU A 125 2.64 -7.42 -9.12
C LEU A 125 3.83 -7.44 -8.16
N GLU A 126 4.55 -6.32 -8.11
CA GLU A 126 5.72 -6.10 -7.27
C GLU A 126 5.40 -5.21 -6.06
N LYS A 127 4.42 -4.33 -6.19
CA LYS A 127 4.05 -3.38 -5.14
C LYS A 127 2.53 -3.33 -5.00
N LEU A 128 2.06 -3.50 -3.78
CA LEU A 128 0.64 -3.49 -3.46
C LEU A 128 0.41 -2.60 -2.25
N TYR A 129 -0.44 -1.60 -2.42
CA TYR A 129 -0.83 -0.65 -1.39
C TYR A 129 -2.34 -0.68 -1.28
N ILE A 130 -2.87 -1.16 -0.16
CA ILE A 130 -4.31 -1.16 0.10
C ILE A 130 -4.58 -0.32 1.33
N ILE A 131 -5.26 0.81 1.11
CA ILE A 131 -5.49 1.88 2.07
C ILE A 131 -7.00 2.10 2.17
N GLY A 132 -7.56 2.01 3.38
CA GLY A 132 -9.00 2.17 3.63
C GLY A 132 -9.55 3.58 3.39
N VAL A 133 -10.88 3.75 3.49
CA VAL A 133 -11.57 5.04 3.31
C VAL A 133 -11.38 5.87 4.57
N VAL A 134 -10.76 7.06 4.45
CA VAL A 134 -10.51 7.99 5.57
C VAL A 134 -9.62 7.35 6.68
N PRO A 135 -9.10 8.09 7.68
CA PRO A 135 -8.19 7.54 8.69
C PRO A 135 -8.80 6.46 9.62
N TYR A 136 -9.98 5.92 9.32
CA TYR A 136 -10.82 5.22 10.30
C TYR A 136 -11.70 4.09 9.72
N THR A 137 -11.55 3.69 8.45
CA THR A 137 -12.24 2.48 7.95
C THR A 137 -11.24 1.41 7.52
N PHE A 138 -11.43 0.22 8.09
CA PHE A 138 -10.58 -0.94 7.90
C PHE A 138 -10.96 -1.67 6.61
N ILE A 139 -10.00 -2.44 6.11
CA ILE A 139 -10.25 -3.38 5.04
C ILE A 139 -10.21 -4.75 5.69
N ASP A 140 -11.38 -5.36 5.89
CA ASP A 140 -11.42 -6.80 6.12
C ASP A 140 -11.01 -7.47 4.83
N LEU A 141 -9.76 -7.93 4.79
CA LEU A 141 -9.21 -8.56 3.61
C LEU A 141 -9.72 -10.01 3.48
N ASP A 142 -10.37 -10.58 4.50
CA ASP A 142 -10.96 -11.93 4.53
C ASP A 142 -12.49 -11.90 4.73
N LEU A 143 -13.21 -11.73 3.61
CA LEU A 143 -14.68 -11.67 3.58
C LEU A 143 -15.42 -12.95 3.97
N ASN A 144 -14.71 -14.06 4.16
CA ASN A 144 -15.34 -15.31 4.60
C ASN A 144 -15.60 -15.31 6.11
N SER A 145 -15.12 -14.29 6.81
CA SER A 145 -15.31 -14.16 8.25
C SER A 145 -16.62 -13.41 8.57
N PRO A 146 -17.50 -13.96 9.43
CA PRO A 146 -18.66 -13.19 9.91
C PRO A 146 -18.18 -11.99 10.74
N PRO A 147 -18.81 -10.80 10.62
CA PRO A 147 -18.53 -9.70 11.55
C PRO A 147 -18.91 -10.17 12.97
N PRO A 148 -18.07 -10.03 14.01
CA PRO A 148 -16.98 -9.05 14.21
C PRO A 148 -15.60 -9.73 14.42
N LYS A 149 -15.16 -10.59 13.50
CA LYS A 149 -13.81 -11.19 13.61
C LYS A 149 -12.74 -10.19 13.15
N LEU A 150 -11.60 -10.18 13.85
CA LEU A 150 -10.41 -9.37 13.53
C LEU A 150 -10.07 -9.50 12.04
N PRO A 151 -9.71 -8.40 11.36
CA PRO A 151 -9.35 -8.43 9.94
C PRO A 151 -8.18 -9.39 9.74
N LYS A 152 -8.43 -10.48 9.01
CA LYS A 152 -7.40 -11.47 8.68
C LYS A 152 -6.72 -11.09 7.38
N LEU A 153 -5.44 -11.40 7.29
CA LEU A 153 -4.71 -11.34 6.04
C LEU A 153 -5.14 -12.53 5.17
N PRO A 154 -5.67 -12.31 3.96
CA PRO A 154 -6.20 -13.37 3.14
C PRO A 154 -5.07 -14.18 2.51
N GLU A 155 -5.35 -15.46 2.31
CA GLU A 155 -4.38 -16.42 1.77
C GLU A 155 -3.87 -16.04 0.38
N TRP A 156 -4.65 -15.29 -0.41
CA TRP A 156 -4.24 -14.87 -1.75
C TRP A 156 -2.99 -14.00 -1.76
N ILE A 157 -2.68 -13.27 -0.68
CA ILE A 157 -1.48 -12.42 -0.62
C ILE A 157 -0.21 -13.26 -0.73
N SER A 158 -0.19 -14.46 -0.16
CA SER A 158 0.94 -15.40 -0.28
C SER A 158 1.19 -15.89 -1.71
N LYS A 159 0.17 -15.83 -2.57
CA LYS A 159 0.27 -16.27 -3.98
C LYS A 159 1.02 -15.24 -4.85
N LEU A 160 1.14 -13.99 -4.39
CA LEU A 160 1.85 -12.92 -5.10
C LEU A 160 3.36 -13.02 -4.86
N GLN A 161 4.02 -14.01 -5.48
CA GLN A 161 5.43 -14.30 -5.19
C GLN A 161 6.41 -13.21 -5.65
N ASN A 162 6.01 -12.35 -6.58
CA ASN A 162 6.83 -11.23 -7.04
C ASN A 162 6.73 -9.98 -6.16
N LEU A 163 5.90 -10.02 -5.12
CA LEU A 163 5.64 -8.84 -4.31
C LEU A 163 6.89 -8.46 -3.48
N VAL A 164 7.43 -7.28 -3.78
CA VAL A 164 8.58 -6.66 -3.13
C VAL A 164 8.15 -5.69 -2.04
N LYS A 165 7.02 -4.99 -2.24
CA LYS A 165 6.50 -4.01 -1.29
C LYS A 165 5.02 -4.25 -1.01
N LEU A 166 4.68 -4.31 0.27
CA LEU A 166 3.30 -4.42 0.73
C LEU A 166 2.99 -3.32 1.73
N LYS A 167 1.91 -2.58 1.50
CA LYS A 167 1.27 -1.72 2.49
C LYS A 167 -0.16 -2.19 2.70
N VAL A 168 -0.47 -2.55 3.93
CA VAL A 168 -1.79 -3.03 4.34
C VAL A 168 -2.21 -2.41 5.66
N ASN A 169 -3.50 -2.15 5.77
CA ASN A 169 -4.12 -1.79 7.03
C ASN A 169 -4.36 -3.08 7.81
N LEU A 170 -3.57 -3.31 8.86
CA LEU A 170 -3.66 -4.46 9.75
C LEU A 170 -3.58 -3.92 11.19
N PRO A 171 -4.74 -3.70 11.86
CA PRO A 171 -4.78 -3.18 13.23
C PRO A 171 -4.09 -4.11 14.23
N LYS A 172 -4.06 -5.40 13.91
CA LYS A 172 -3.45 -6.43 14.74
C LYS A 172 -2.71 -7.45 13.87
N PRO A 173 -1.42 -7.26 13.58
CA PRO A 173 -0.63 -8.24 12.85
C PRO A 173 -0.32 -9.43 13.78
N GLU A 174 -1.28 -10.33 13.97
CA GLU A 174 -1.12 -11.55 14.77
C GLU A 174 -0.15 -12.55 14.11
N ASN A 175 0.26 -13.56 14.86
CA ASN A 175 1.25 -14.56 14.44
C ASN A 175 0.95 -15.22 13.09
N ASP A 176 -0.32 -15.50 12.78
CA ASP A 176 -0.69 -16.14 11.51
C ASP A 176 -0.44 -15.21 10.31
N ALA A 177 -0.77 -13.92 10.45
CA ALA A 177 -0.47 -12.92 9.42
C ALA A 177 1.03 -12.71 9.27
N MET A 178 1.78 -12.66 10.38
CA MET A 178 3.23 -12.54 10.34
C MET A 178 3.90 -13.73 9.63
N LYS A 179 3.49 -14.96 9.94
CA LYS A 179 4.00 -16.18 9.29
C LYS A 179 3.69 -16.21 7.79
N LEU A 180 2.48 -15.80 7.41
CA LEU A 180 2.08 -15.71 6.00
C LEU A 180 2.97 -14.71 5.26
N LEU A 181 3.17 -13.51 5.81
CA LEU A 181 4.03 -12.49 5.20
C LEU A 181 5.51 -12.88 5.19
N GLN A 182 5.99 -13.59 6.21
CA GLN A 182 7.36 -14.11 6.26
C GLN A 182 7.64 -15.14 5.14
N SER A 183 6.62 -15.90 4.72
CA SER A 183 6.77 -16.90 3.65
C SER A 183 6.98 -16.29 2.25
N MET A 184 6.80 -14.97 2.10
CA MET A 184 6.92 -14.28 0.82
C MET A 184 8.40 -14.07 0.45
N PRO A 185 8.89 -14.69 -0.64
CA PRO A 185 10.33 -14.80 -0.90
C PRO A 185 11.01 -13.48 -1.26
N ASN A 186 10.27 -12.56 -1.88
CA ASN A 186 10.80 -11.30 -2.41
C ASN A 186 10.40 -10.07 -1.57
N LEU A 187 9.70 -10.24 -0.45
CA LEU A 187 9.17 -9.12 0.32
C LEU A 187 10.30 -8.39 1.06
N LEU A 188 10.62 -7.18 0.60
CA LEU A 188 11.70 -6.34 1.16
C LEU A 188 11.19 -5.13 1.92
N SER A 189 9.94 -4.71 1.70
CA SER A 189 9.35 -3.54 2.34
C SER A 189 7.94 -3.85 2.81
N LEU A 190 7.68 -3.62 4.09
CA LEU A 190 6.39 -3.87 4.71
C LEU A 190 5.92 -2.64 5.47
N THR A 191 4.65 -2.30 5.30
CA THR A 191 3.97 -1.26 6.05
C THR A 191 2.72 -1.82 6.71
N PHE A 192 2.69 -1.77 8.04
CA PHE A 192 1.49 -2.01 8.83
C PHE A 192 0.90 -0.66 9.27
N ALA A 193 -0.38 -0.47 9.03
CA ALA A 193 -1.13 0.69 9.53
C ALA A 193 -2.25 0.24 10.48
N GLY A 194 -2.24 0.78 11.70
CA GLY A 194 -3.07 0.39 12.84
C GLY A 194 -4.53 0.83 12.77
N GLY A 195 -4.87 1.77 11.88
CA GLY A 195 -6.25 2.07 11.52
C GLY A 195 -7.10 2.77 12.58
N GLY A 196 -6.58 3.76 13.33
CA GLY A 196 -7.44 4.74 14.04
C GLY A 196 -8.25 4.24 15.26
N HIS A 197 -8.82 5.18 16.01
CA HIS A 197 -9.40 5.04 17.36
C HIS A 197 -10.70 4.20 17.55
N ARG A 198 -11.14 3.37 16.59
CA ARG A 198 -12.51 2.80 16.59
C ARG A 198 -12.64 1.31 16.93
N TYR A 199 -11.58 0.64 17.35
CA TYR A 199 -11.65 -0.75 17.83
C TYR A 199 -11.24 -0.83 19.30
N GLU A 200 -12.09 -1.48 20.10
CA GLU A 200 -11.95 -1.71 21.55
C GLU A 200 -11.02 -2.89 21.88
N ASP A 201 -10.18 -3.33 20.93
CA ASP A 201 -9.20 -4.38 21.18
C ASP A 201 -7.86 -3.76 21.59
N ASN A 202 -7.46 -4.02 22.83
CA ASN A 202 -6.18 -3.62 23.42
C ASN A 202 -5.01 -4.28 22.68
N PHE A 203 -4.57 -3.70 21.56
CA PHE A 203 -3.33 -4.08 20.90
C PHE A 203 -2.14 -3.32 21.51
N GLU A 204 -1.78 -3.71 22.73
CA GLU A 204 -0.75 -3.03 23.52
C GLU A 204 0.67 -3.44 23.13
N SER A 205 0.86 -4.64 22.58
CA SER A 205 2.19 -5.17 22.29
C SER A 205 2.30 -5.81 20.91
N LEU A 206 3.41 -5.50 20.23
CA LEU A 206 3.83 -6.09 18.97
C LEU A 206 5.15 -6.83 19.18
N HIS A 207 5.19 -8.13 18.90
CA HIS A 207 6.37 -8.96 19.11
C HIS A 207 6.89 -9.54 17.81
N PHE A 208 8.14 -9.21 17.47
CA PHE A 208 8.91 -9.84 16.41
C PHE A 208 9.77 -10.97 17.01
N GLN A 209 9.26 -12.20 16.89
CA GLN A 209 9.93 -13.41 17.35
C GLN A 209 11.16 -13.76 16.50
N GLU A 210 12.08 -14.54 17.09
CA GLU A 210 13.27 -15.06 16.40
C GLU A 210 12.91 -15.66 15.02
N GLY A 211 13.68 -15.30 14.00
CA GLY A 211 13.50 -15.78 12.63
C GLY A 211 12.42 -15.07 11.82
N LEU A 212 11.60 -14.18 12.41
CA LEU A 212 10.63 -13.40 11.63
C LEU A 212 11.32 -12.36 10.74
N PHE A 213 10.90 -12.29 9.48
CA PHE A 213 11.27 -11.25 8.52
C PHE A 213 12.79 -11.09 8.25
N MET A 214 13.53 -12.20 8.13
CA MET A 214 15.00 -12.19 7.96
C MET A 214 15.52 -11.55 6.66
N ASN A 215 14.67 -11.35 5.65
CA ASN A 215 15.04 -10.70 4.39
C ASN A 215 14.50 -9.27 4.28
N LEU A 216 13.63 -8.85 5.21
CA LEU A 216 12.96 -7.56 5.15
C LEU A 216 13.98 -6.43 5.34
N LYS A 217 14.00 -5.48 4.41
CA LYS A 217 14.94 -4.34 4.43
C LYS A 217 14.30 -3.08 5.02
N LYS A 218 12.99 -2.93 4.92
CA LYS A 218 12.25 -1.74 5.37
C LYS A 218 10.97 -2.14 6.10
N LEU A 219 10.78 -1.60 7.29
CA LEU A 219 9.58 -1.77 8.10
C LEU A 219 9.02 -0.40 8.47
N TYR A 220 7.72 -0.22 8.24
CA TYR A 220 6.99 0.97 8.60
C TYR A 220 5.78 0.59 9.46
N LEU A 221 5.68 1.18 10.65
CA LEU A 221 4.55 1.02 11.55
C LEU A 221 3.86 2.37 11.69
N ALA A 222 2.58 2.45 11.35
CA ALA A 222 1.81 3.69 11.36
C ALA A 222 0.54 3.59 12.20
N ASP A 223 0.16 4.67 12.85
CA ASP A 223 -1.21 4.91 13.34
C ASP A 223 -1.70 3.81 14.31
N PHE A 224 -0.82 3.36 15.20
CA PHE A 224 -1.13 2.42 16.26
C PHE A 224 -1.37 3.17 17.58
N HIS A 225 -2.63 3.42 17.91
CA HIS A 225 -3.00 4.26 19.04
C HIS A 225 -2.77 3.63 20.41
N GLU A 226 -3.00 2.32 20.54
CA GLU A 226 -2.90 1.60 21.82
C GLU A 226 -1.56 0.88 22.00
N LEU A 227 -0.73 0.84 20.95
CA LEU A 227 0.55 0.13 20.97
C LEU A 227 1.55 0.86 21.87
N SER A 228 1.86 0.23 23.00
CA SER A 228 2.76 0.76 24.03
C SER A 228 4.11 0.02 24.08
N HIS A 229 4.17 -1.20 23.55
CA HIS A 229 5.37 -2.04 23.57
C HIS A 229 5.67 -2.67 22.21
N ILE A 230 6.92 -2.55 21.77
CA ILE A 230 7.43 -3.31 20.64
C ILE A 230 8.59 -4.16 21.14
N LEU A 231 8.49 -5.47 20.97
CA LEU A 231 9.50 -6.46 21.36
C LEU A 231 10.17 -7.03 20.11
N ILE A 232 11.49 -7.08 20.09
CA ILE A 232 12.29 -7.64 19.00
C ILE A 232 13.25 -8.65 19.61
N ASP A 233 13.03 -9.93 19.35
CA ASP A 233 13.95 -10.98 19.79
C ASP A 233 15.27 -10.90 19.02
N GLU A 234 16.35 -11.39 19.64
CA GLU A 234 17.60 -11.62 18.93
C GLU A 234 17.35 -12.58 17.76
N GLY A 235 17.90 -12.26 16.58
CA GLY A 235 17.65 -13.04 15.37
C GLY A 235 16.30 -12.76 14.70
N ALA A 236 15.50 -11.78 15.14
CA ALA A 236 14.39 -11.23 14.35
C ALA A 236 14.88 -10.09 13.45
N LEU A 237 14.19 -9.85 12.32
CA LEU A 237 14.43 -8.69 11.44
C LEU A 237 15.91 -8.52 11.00
N GLY A 238 16.66 -9.62 10.84
CA GLY A 238 18.13 -9.60 10.74
C GLY A 238 18.72 -8.80 9.56
N SER A 239 17.91 -8.51 8.55
CA SER A 239 18.28 -7.74 7.35
C SER A 239 17.83 -6.27 7.38
N LEU A 240 17.18 -5.82 8.45
CA LEU A 240 16.43 -4.57 8.46
C LEU A 240 17.38 -3.36 8.41
N LYS A 241 17.28 -2.59 7.33
CA LYS A 241 18.08 -1.36 7.12
C LYS A 241 17.36 -0.10 7.54
N LYS A 242 16.02 -0.11 7.51
CA LYS A 242 15.21 1.04 7.86
C LYS A 242 14.00 0.65 8.68
N LEU A 243 13.87 1.30 9.83
CA LEU A 243 12.69 1.26 10.67
C LEU A 243 12.06 2.65 10.72
N THR A 244 10.76 2.73 10.48
CA THR A 244 10.00 3.96 10.62
C THR A 244 8.78 3.73 11.48
N LEU A 245 8.67 4.52 12.54
CA LEU A 245 7.52 4.58 13.43
C LEU A 245 6.83 5.93 13.18
N TRP A 246 5.54 5.88 12.89
CA TRP A 246 4.74 7.05 12.59
C TRP A 246 3.49 7.07 13.45
N TYR A 247 3.37 8.09 14.29
CA TYR A 247 2.19 8.34 15.11
C TYR A 247 1.77 7.12 15.95
N ILE A 248 2.60 6.79 16.92
CA ILE A 248 2.36 5.71 17.91
C ILE A 248 2.39 6.38 19.29
N PRO A 249 1.29 7.02 19.72
CA PRO A 249 1.28 7.95 20.85
C PRO A 249 1.53 7.30 22.20
N GLN A 250 1.29 5.99 22.37
CA GLN A 250 1.51 5.28 23.64
C GLN A 250 2.89 4.65 23.76
N LEU A 251 3.70 4.67 22.69
CA LEU A 251 5.06 4.17 22.73
C LEU A 251 5.98 5.22 23.37
N MET A 252 6.41 4.96 24.61
CA MET A 252 7.19 5.89 25.44
C MET A 252 8.70 5.64 25.42
N THR A 253 9.14 4.48 24.91
CA THR A 253 10.56 4.09 24.81
C THR A 253 10.84 3.48 23.44
N LEU A 254 12.11 3.33 23.06
CA LEU A 254 12.45 2.60 21.85
C LEU A 254 11.93 1.15 21.95
N PRO A 255 11.72 0.47 20.81
CA PRO A 255 11.45 -0.96 20.79
C PRO A 255 12.48 -1.73 21.63
N THR A 256 12.01 -2.54 22.57
CA THR A 256 12.86 -3.44 23.35
C THR A 256 13.52 -4.43 22.41
N GLY A 257 14.84 -4.52 22.44
CA GLY A 257 15.59 -5.39 21.52
C GLY A 257 16.02 -4.72 20.22
N ILE A 258 15.76 -3.43 20.03
CA ILE A 258 16.25 -2.69 18.85
C ILE A 258 17.79 -2.77 18.70
N GLN A 259 18.53 -3.01 19.79
CA GLN A 259 19.97 -3.24 19.76
C GLN A 259 20.40 -4.49 18.94
N HIS A 260 19.51 -5.46 18.75
CA HIS A 260 19.76 -6.66 17.94
C HIS A 260 19.74 -6.36 16.43
N LEU A 261 19.24 -5.19 16.01
CA LEU A 261 19.18 -4.79 14.61
C LEU A 261 20.52 -4.24 14.11
N HIS A 262 21.48 -5.13 13.88
CA HIS A 262 22.85 -4.76 13.50
C HIS A 262 22.97 -4.15 12.10
N GLU A 263 22.04 -4.43 11.17
CA GLU A 263 22.01 -3.82 9.83
C GLU A 263 21.25 -2.47 9.79
N LEU A 264 20.71 -1.99 10.91
CA LEU A 264 19.85 -0.81 10.92
C LEU A 264 20.65 0.46 10.61
N GLN A 265 20.33 1.08 9.47
CA GLN A 265 20.97 2.30 8.99
C GLN A 265 20.16 3.55 9.30
N VAL A 266 18.83 3.43 9.26
CA VAL A 266 17.90 4.55 9.38
C VAL A 266 16.80 4.21 10.38
N LEU A 267 16.69 5.01 11.45
CA LEU A 267 15.57 5.02 12.36
C LEU A 267 14.80 6.33 12.19
N ARG A 268 13.51 6.27 11.90
CA ARG A 268 12.65 7.46 11.83
C ARG A 268 11.52 7.38 12.82
N LEU A 269 11.33 8.47 13.54
CA LEU A 269 10.34 8.62 14.60
C LEU A 269 9.53 9.88 14.30
N HIS A 270 8.32 9.70 13.77
CA HIS A 270 7.44 10.79 13.36
C HIS A 270 6.24 10.87 14.27
N TYR A 271 5.88 12.07 14.75
CA TYR A 271 4.67 12.28 15.56
C TYR A 271 4.59 11.35 16.79
N MET A 272 5.74 11.03 17.39
CA MET A 272 5.83 10.18 18.59
C MET A 272 5.50 10.94 19.88
N SER A 273 5.26 10.22 20.97
CA SER A 273 5.07 10.76 22.33
C SER A 273 6.22 11.68 22.75
N GLU A 274 5.93 12.65 23.62
CA GLU A 274 6.95 13.55 24.15
C GLU A 274 7.93 12.79 25.06
N GLU A 275 7.43 11.79 25.79
CA GLU A 275 8.20 10.88 26.64
C GLU A 275 9.27 10.13 25.83
N LEU A 276 8.91 9.57 24.66
CA LEU A 276 9.88 8.93 23.78
C LEU A 276 10.92 9.91 23.25
N ARG A 277 10.48 11.10 22.82
CA ARG A 277 11.38 12.16 22.31
C ARG A 277 12.40 12.58 23.37
N GLN A 278 11.96 12.74 24.61
CA GLN A 278 12.84 13.06 25.74
C GLN A 278 13.77 11.89 26.07
N SER A 279 13.26 10.66 26.01
CA SER A 279 14.05 9.45 26.24
C SER A 279 15.23 9.34 25.28
N ILE A 280 15.05 9.71 24.02
CA ILE A 280 16.09 9.65 22.98
C ILE A 280 16.77 11.01 22.73
N ALA A 281 16.56 12.01 23.58
CA ALA A 281 17.16 13.32 23.38
C ALA A 281 18.71 13.19 23.29
N PRO A 282 19.37 13.80 22.28
CA PRO A 282 20.81 13.61 22.06
C PRO A 282 21.68 13.98 23.28
N ASP A 283 21.27 15.00 24.03
CA ASP A 283 22.08 15.56 25.11
C ASP A 283 21.95 14.74 26.40
N GLU A 284 20.73 14.54 26.89
CA GLU A 284 20.46 13.95 28.22
C GLU A 284 19.52 12.72 28.19
N GLY A 285 19.09 12.27 27.01
CA GLY A 285 18.16 11.15 26.88
C GLY A 285 18.76 9.83 27.37
N LYS A 286 17.98 9.07 28.17
CA LYS A 286 18.38 7.74 28.68
C LYS A 286 18.68 6.73 27.55
N GLU A 287 18.07 6.91 26.38
CA GLU A 287 18.21 6.08 25.19
C GLU A 287 19.10 6.71 24.10
N ARG A 288 19.87 7.76 24.42
CA ARG A 288 20.80 8.41 23.47
C ARG A 288 21.86 7.48 22.88
N TRP A 289 22.09 6.32 23.49
CA TRP A 289 22.98 5.30 22.95
C TRP A 289 22.61 4.88 21.53
N ILE A 290 21.35 5.05 21.11
CA ILE A 290 20.86 4.72 19.77
C ILE A 290 21.62 5.45 18.65
N PHE A 291 22.11 6.69 18.90
CA PHE A 291 22.88 7.45 17.92
C PHE A 291 24.28 6.87 17.65
N ASN A 292 24.80 6.05 18.56
CA ASN A 292 26.06 5.34 18.35
C ASN A 292 25.87 4.05 17.54
N GLN A 293 24.66 3.49 17.55
CA GLN A 293 24.34 2.26 16.84
C GLN A 293 23.77 2.51 15.45
N VAL A 294 22.88 3.51 15.32
CA VAL A 294 22.16 3.79 14.07
C VAL A 294 22.74 5.04 13.42
N PRO A 295 23.34 4.94 12.21
CA PRO A 295 23.96 6.07 11.51
C PRO A 295 23.06 7.28 11.28
N SER A 296 21.77 7.06 11.04
CA SER A 296 20.79 8.11 10.77
C SER A 296 19.55 7.95 11.63
N VAL A 297 19.40 8.81 12.63
CA VAL A 297 18.20 8.88 13.48
C VAL A 297 17.48 10.20 13.17
N GLU A 298 16.29 10.11 12.61
CA GLU A 298 15.45 11.25 12.24
C GLU A 298 14.25 11.34 13.20
N ILE A 299 14.14 12.45 13.94
CA ILE A 299 13.03 12.71 14.87
C ILE A 299 12.25 13.89 14.32
N LEU A 300 11.01 13.64 13.88
CA LEU A 300 10.14 14.65 13.29
C LEU A 300 8.89 14.84 14.14
N LYS A 301 8.52 16.11 14.31
CA LYS A 301 7.40 16.51 15.16
C LYS A 301 6.07 16.11 14.59
#